data_AF-A0A512RDS6-F1
#
_entry.id   AF-A0A512RDS6-F1
#
_cell.length_a   1.000
_cell.length_b   1.000
_cell.length_c   1.000
_cell.angle_alpha   90.00
_cell.angle_beta   90.00
_cell.angle_gamma   90.00
#
_symmetry.space_group_name_H-M   'P 1'
#
loop_
_entity.id
_entity.type
_entity.pdbx_description
1 polymer ?
#
loop_
_entity_poly.entity_id
_entity_poly.type
_entity_poly.pdbx_seq_one_letter_code
_entity_poly.pdbx_strand_id
1 'polypeptide(L)'
;MRINENNAYLCIMKTRLNLTIEESLLQRMKAYASRKHISLSELVEGYFERIVQPVRGKSIVDVVEKMKVPDIPADRNLVSEYYEDLDKKYGV
;
A
#
# COMPACT_ATOMS: atom_id res chain seq x y z
N MET A 1 28.54 34.45 15.10
CA MET A 1 27.49 33.70 14.40
C MET A 1 27.70 32.22 14.74
N ARG A 2 26.94 31.69 15.70
CA ARG A 2 27.04 30.29 16.14
C ARG A 2 26.18 29.44 15.22
N ILE A 3 26.82 28.54 14.48
CA ILE A 3 26.14 27.54 13.66
C ILE A 3 25.71 26.45 14.63
N ASN A 4 24.40 26.28 14.85
CA ASN A 4 23.87 25.23 15.70
C ASN A 4 24.16 23.86 15.05
N GLU A 5 24.92 23.00 15.74
CA GLU A 5 25.34 21.67 15.29
C GLU A 5 24.20 20.62 15.24
N ASN A 6 22.95 21.04 15.44
CA ASN A 6 21.79 20.14 15.58
C ASN A 6 21.10 19.77 14.25
N ASN A 7 21.76 19.90 13.10
CA ASN A 7 21.14 19.53 11.81
C ASN A 7 22.00 18.62 10.93
N ALA A 8 22.89 17.83 11.55
CA ALA A 8 23.89 17.03 10.84
C ALA A 8 23.58 15.52 10.70
N TYR A 9 22.38 15.04 11.06
CA TYR A 9 22.13 13.58 11.13
C TYR A 9 20.83 13.12 10.43
N LEU A 10 20.71 13.40 9.13
CA LEU A 10 19.75 12.72 8.26
C LEU A 10 20.32 12.52 6.84
N CYS A 11 21.63 12.26 6.73
CA CYS A 11 22.20 11.63 5.53
C CYS A 11 21.79 10.15 5.52
N ILE A 12 20.62 9.84 4.97
CA ILE A 12 20.22 8.46 4.66
C ILE A 12 21.27 7.91 3.68
N MET A 13 22.13 6.99 4.13
CA MET A 13 23.20 6.45 3.30
C MET A 13 22.60 5.62 2.14
N LYS A 14 22.57 6.20 0.93
CA LYS A 14 22.23 5.49 -0.30
C LYS A 14 23.46 4.76 -0.86
N THR A 15 23.30 3.51 -1.28
CA THR A 15 24.35 2.73 -1.94
C THR A 15 24.30 2.93 -3.46
N ARG A 16 25.46 3.01 -4.12
CA ARG A 16 25.52 3.12 -5.59
C ARG A 16 25.21 1.78 -6.25
N LEU A 17 24.33 1.82 -7.25
CA LEU A 17 23.98 0.68 -8.10
C LEU A 17 24.34 1.02 -9.55
N ASN A 18 25.17 0.17 -10.20
CA ASN A 18 25.49 0.30 -11.61
C ASN A 18 24.55 -0.58 -12.44
N LEU A 19 23.87 0.01 -13.42
CA LEU A 19 22.91 -0.68 -14.29
C LEU A 19 23.23 -0.39 -15.76
N THR A 20 23.04 -1.39 -16.61
CA THR A 20 23.08 -1.23 -18.07
C THR A 20 21.65 -1.14 -18.58
N ILE A 21 21.37 -0.14 -19.40
CA ILE A 21 20.04 0.11 -19.96
C ILE A 21 20.17 0.68 -21.37
N GLU A 22 19.19 0.38 -22.22
CA GLU A 22 19.11 0.95 -23.56
C GLU A 22 19.07 2.48 -23.54
N GLU A 23 19.88 3.12 -24.38
CA GLU A 23 20.00 4.59 -24.42
C GLU A 23 18.66 5.26 -24.71
N SER A 24 17.89 4.72 -25.67
CA SER A 24 16.55 5.24 -26.01
C SER A 24 15.58 5.18 -24.83
N LEU A 25 15.71 4.17 -23.96
CA LEU A 25 14.90 4.05 -22.76
C LEU A 25 15.36 5.03 -21.68
N LEU A 26 16.67 5.18 -21.48
CA LEU A 26 17.25 6.16 -20.55
C LEU A 26 16.77 7.59 -20.85
N GLN A 27 16.73 7.98 -22.12
CA GLN A 27 16.25 9.31 -22.53
C GLN A 27 14.77 9.52 -22.19
N ARG A 28 13.92 8.51 -22.44
CA ARG A 28 12.49 8.58 -22.05
C ARG A 28 12.31 8.67 -20.54
N MET A 29 13.11 7.93 -19.77
CA MET A 29 13.07 7.99 -18.30
C MET A 29 13.48 9.37 -17.78
N LYS A 30 14.55 9.97 -18.33
CA LYS A 30 14.98 11.33 -17.98
C LYS A 30 13.89 12.35 -18.27
N ALA A 31 13.30 12.30 -19.47
CA ALA A 31 12.20 13.19 -19.84
C ALA A 31 10.99 13.04 -18.90
N TYR A 32 10.64 11.81 -18.52
CA TYR A 32 9.57 11.55 -17.56
C TYR A 32 9.89 12.13 -16.17
N ALA A 33 11.10 11.90 -15.66
CA ALA A 33 11.54 12.41 -14.36
C ALA A 33 11.53 13.95 -14.33
N SER A 34 12.03 14.61 -15.38
CA SER A 34 12.00 16.07 -15.52
C SER A 34 10.57 16.61 -15.52
N ARG A 35 9.64 15.98 -16.25
CA ARG A 35 8.21 16.37 -16.27
C ARG A 35 7.54 16.21 -14.91
N LYS A 36 8.04 15.32 -14.06
CA LYS A 36 7.54 15.06 -12.70
C LYS A 36 8.31 15.83 -11.63
N HIS A 37 9.31 16.63 -12.02
CA HIS A 37 10.19 17.38 -11.11
C HIS A 37 10.89 16.50 -10.05
N ILE A 38 11.24 15.27 -10.43
CA ILE A 38 11.97 14.32 -9.57
C ILE A 38 13.28 13.91 -10.22
N SER A 39 14.21 13.38 -9.42
CA SER A 39 15.46 12.83 -9.97
C SER A 39 15.25 11.44 -10.59
N LEU A 40 16.15 11.04 -11.49
CA LEU A 40 16.12 9.69 -12.07
C LEU A 40 16.35 8.62 -10.99
N SER A 41 17.25 8.88 -10.03
CA SER A 41 17.53 7.97 -8.92
C SER A 41 16.28 7.77 -8.04
N GLU A 42 15.56 8.84 -7.75
CA GLU A 42 14.30 8.80 -6.98
C GLU A 42 13.20 8.04 -7.73
N LEU A 43 13.08 8.23 -9.05
CA LEU A 43 12.15 7.46 -9.87
C LEU A 43 12.42 5.95 -9.79
N VAL A 44 13.68 5.56 -9.94
CA VAL A 44 14.09 4.14 -9.93
C VAL A 44 13.94 3.55 -8.53
N GLU A 45 14.35 4.28 -7.50
CA GLU A 45 14.21 3.85 -6.12
C GLU A 45 12.73 3.66 -5.74
N GLY A 46 11.87 4.62 -6.03
CA GLY A 46 10.43 4.50 -5.74
C GLY A 46 9.77 3.35 -6.49
N TYR A 47 10.25 3.02 -7.69
CA TYR A 47 9.80 1.84 -8.42
C TYR A 47 10.23 0.53 -7.73
N PHE A 48 11.49 0.44 -7.29
CA PHE A 48 11.97 -0.72 -6.54
C PHE A 48 11.26 -0.88 -5.20
N GLU A 49 11.04 0.21 -4.45
CA GLU A 49 10.27 0.20 -3.19
C GLU A 49 8.89 -0.39 -3.40
N ARG A 50 8.19 0.00 -4.48
CA ARG A 50 6.87 -0.52 -4.80
C ARG A 50 6.89 -2.01 -5.16
N ILE A 51 7.94 -2.49 -5.82
CA ILE A 51 8.10 -3.92 -6.16
C ILE A 51 8.36 -4.75 -4.91
N VAL A 52 9.25 -4.28 -4.03
CA VAL A 52 9.65 -5.03 -2.83
C VAL A 52 8.70 -4.82 -1.65
N GLN A 53 7.70 -3.95 -1.79
CA GLN A 53 6.75 -3.67 -0.74
C GLN A 53 6.06 -4.98 -0.32
N PRO A 54 6.28 -5.46 0.91
CA PRO A 54 5.58 -6.65 1.37
C PRO A 54 4.09 -6.35 1.36
N VAL A 55 3.28 -7.32 0.94
CA VAL A 55 1.81 -7.23 1.00
C VAL A 55 1.43 -7.09 2.48
N ARG A 56 1.35 -5.85 2.96
CA ARG A 56 0.94 -5.52 4.33
C ARG A 56 -0.57 -5.37 4.31
N GLY A 57 -1.24 -6.49 4.49
CA GLY A 57 -2.67 -6.58 4.62
C GLY A 57 -3.06 -8.04 4.53
N LYS A 58 -3.91 -8.50 5.43
CA LYS A 58 -4.70 -9.71 5.15
C LYS A 58 -5.47 -9.38 3.87
N SER A 59 -5.27 -10.15 2.81
CA SER A 59 -6.17 -10.11 1.66
C SER A 59 -7.61 -10.22 2.15
N ILE A 60 -8.58 -9.67 1.42
CA ILE A 60 -10.01 -9.92 1.73
C ILE A 60 -10.26 -11.43 1.88
N VAL A 61 -9.55 -12.24 1.09
CA VAL A 61 -9.54 -13.70 1.21
C VAL A 61 -9.01 -14.16 2.57
N ASP A 62 -7.84 -13.68 3.00
CA ASP A 62 -7.26 -14.01 4.32
C ASP A 62 -8.15 -13.56 5.49
N VAL A 63 -8.93 -12.50 5.30
CA VAL A 63 -9.89 -12.03 6.32
C VAL A 63 -11.08 -12.98 6.39
N VAL A 64 -11.66 -13.35 5.25
CA VAL A 64 -12.81 -14.26 5.15
C VAL A 64 -12.46 -15.65 5.65
N GLU A 65 -11.31 -16.20 5.26
CA GLU A 65 -10.85 -17.52 5.73
C GLU A 65 -10.59 -17.58 7.24
N LYS A 66 -10.25 -16.44 7.85
CA LYS A 66 -10.02 -16.34 9.31
C LYS A 66 -11.29 -15.98 10.09
N MET A 67 -12.42 -15.75 9.43
CA MET A 67 -13.69 -15.56 10.14
C MET A 67 -14.14 -16.88 10.75
N LYS A 68 -14.47 -16.87 12.03
CA LYS A 68 -15.11 -18.02 12.67
C LYS A 68 -16.50 -18.19 12.06
N VAL A 69 -16.80 -19.39 11.59
CA VAL A 69 -18.17 -19.75 11.22
C VAL A 69 -19.02 -19.66 12.49
N PRO A 70 -20.05 -18.81 12.54
CA PRO A 70 -20.93 -18.74 13.68
C PRO A 70 -21.68 -20.06 13.83
N ASP A 71 -21.79 -20.54 15.06
CA ASP A 71 -22.56 -21.75 15.39
C ASP A 71 -24.05 -21.40 15.32
N ILE A 72 -24.64 -21.66 14.14
CA ILE A 72 -26.05 -21.39 13.85
C ILE A 72 -26.78 -22.73 13.76
N PRO A 73 -27.83 -22.94 14.56
CA PRO A 73 -28.59 -24.17 14.53
C PRO A 73 -29.37 -24.28 13.21
N ALA A 74 -29.40 -25.50 12.63
CA ALA A 74 -29.87 -25.74 11.26
C ALA A 74 -31.37 -25.48 11.05
N ASP A 75 -32.14 -25.41 12.12
CA ASP A 75 -33.58 -25.12 12.16
C ASP A 75 -33.88 -23.62 12.21
N ARG A 76 -32.86 -22.75 12.31
CA ARG A 76 -33.02 -21.31 12.43
C ARG A 76 -33.28 -20.65 11.06
N ASN A 77 -34.41 -19.95 10.94
CA ASN A 77 -34.70 -19.17 9.74
C ASN A 77 -34.09 -17.76 9.84
N LEU A 78 -32.83 -17.66 9.45
CA LEU A 78 -32.07 -16.40 9.46
C LEU A 78 -32.69 -15.31 8.60
N VAL A 79 -33.42 -15.68 7.54
CA VAL A 79 -34.06 -14.71 6.64
C VAL A 79 -35.20 -14.01 7.35
N SER A 80 -36.10 -14.77 7.98
CA SER A 80 -37.22 -14.20 8.74
C SER A 80 -36.74 -13.30 9.87
N GLU A 81 -35.76 -13.76 10.65
CA GLU A 81 -35.20 -12.98 11.76
C GLU A 81 -34.55 -11.68 11.31
N TYR A 82 -33.85 -11.68 10.17
CA TYR A 82 -33.23 -10.47 9.62
C TYR A 82 -34.28 -9.39 9.32
N TYR A 83 -35.41 -9.76 8.72
CA TYR A 83 -36.49 -8.82 8.41
C TYR A 83 -37.25 -8.37 9.67
N GLU A 84 -37.45 -9.27 10.64
CA GLU A 84 -38.03 -8.90 11.94
C GLU A 84 -37.16 -7.91 12.71
N ASP A 85 -35.83 -8.06 12.67
CA ASP A 85 -34.89 -7.14 13.31
C ASP A 85 -34.82 -5.80 12.59
N LEU A 86 -34.93 -5.79 11.26
CA LEU A 86 -35.02 -4.56 10.49
C LEU A 86 -36.31 -3.79 10.80
N ASP A 87 -37.45 -4.48 10.87
CA ASP A 87 -38.74 -3.87 11.24
C ASP A 87 -38.69 -3.33 12.68
N LYS A 88 -38.15 -4.07 13.65
CA LYS A 88 -37.98 -3.57 15.02
C LYS A 88 -37.07 -2.34 15.12
N LYS A 89 -36.04 -2.26 14.27
CA LYS A 89 -35.04 -1.18 14.33
C LYS A 89 -35.44 0.06 13.53
N TYR A 90 -36.13 -0.11 12.41
CA TYR A 90 -36.45 0.96 11.48
C TYR A 90 -37.95 1.16 11.21
N GLY A 91 -38.83 0.27 11.70
CA GLY A 91 -40.28 0.37 11.63
C GLY A 91 -40.82 0.37 10.20
N VAL A 92 -40.44 -0.61 9.37
CA VAL A 92 -40.76 -0.68 7.94
C VAL A 92 -41.74 -1.80 7.65
#